data_AF-A0A2N7QSL2-F1
#
_entry.id   AF-A0A2N7QSL2-F1
#
_cell.length_a   1.000
_cell.length_b   1.000
_cell.length_c   1.000
_cell.angle_alpha   90.00
_cell.angle_beta   90.00
_cell.angle_gamma   90.00
#
_symmetry.space_group_name_H-M   'P 1'
#
loop_
_entity.id
_entity.type
_entity.pdbx_description
1 polymer ?
#
loop_
_entity_poly.entity_id
_entity_poly.type
_entity_poly.pdbx_seq_one_letter_code
_entity_poly.pdbx_strand_id
1 'polypeptide(L)'
;MIPLAPRLWGNDMVGLQQAAIQGLGVVALPGYVCRKAVHSGALRRVLLDWIAGDSTITALLPYRQGLLPSVRAFIDHLSAELPKAVLM
;
A
#
# COMPACT_ATOMS: atom_id res chain seq x y z
N MET A 1 -10.49 23.04 -9.53
CA MET A 1 -9.55 21.90 -9.51
C MET A 1 -8.14 22.48 -9.60
N ILE A 2 -7.27 22.21 -8.63
CA ILE A 2 -5.91 22.76 -8.64
C ILE A 2 -5.04 21.87 -9.53
N PRO A 3 -4.38 22.40 -10.57
CA PRO A 3 -3.49 21.61 -11.41
C PRO A 3 -2.27 21.14 -10.61
N LEU A 4 -2.02 19.83 -10.63
CA LEU A 4 -0.83 19.22 -10.01
C LEU A 4 0.28 19.12 -11.06
N ALA A 5 1.45 19.70 -10.76
CA ALA A 5 2.67 19.56 -11.54
C ALA A 5 3.71 18.77 -10.71
N PRO A 6 3.63 17.43 -10.68
CA PRO A 6 4.52 16.62 -9.85
C PRO A 6 5.97 16.70 -10.35
N ARG A 7 6.92 16.73 -9.41
CA ARG A 7 8.36 16.65 -9.73
C ARG A 7 8.79 15.25 -10.19
N LEU A 8 8.04 14.23 -9.78
CA LEU A 8 8.23 12.82 -10.12
C LEU A 8 6.86 12.14 -10.16
N TRP A 9 6.63 11.32 -11.19
CA TRP A 9 5.45 10.49 -11.33
C TRP A 9 5.89 9.05 -11.64
N GLY A 10 5.31 8.09 -10.94
CA GLY A 10 5.52 6.67 -11.17
C GLY A 10 4.45 5.83 -10.48
N ASN A 11 4.51 4.52 -10.72
CA ASN A 11 3.63 3.52 -10.11
C ASN A 11 4.39 2.55 -9.19
N ASP A 12 5.72 2.67 -9.09
CA ASP A 12 6.53 1.94 -8.11
C ASP A 12 6.51 2.64 -6.76
N MET A 13 5.82 2.02 -5.80
CA MET A 13 5.66 2.56 -4.45
C MET A 13 6.99 2.67 -3.71
N VAL A 14 7.93 1.74 -3.94
CA VAL A 14 9.23 1.73 -3.24
C VAL A 14 10.10 2.88 -3.73
N GLY A 15 10.21 3.07 -5.05
CA GLY A 15 10.93 4.19 -5.64
C GLY A 15 10.36 5.54 -5.20
N LEU A 16 9.03 5.68 -5.17
CA LEU A 16 8.39 6.91 -4.69
C LEU A 16 8.65 7.17 -3.20
N GLN A 17 8.63 6.13 -2.35
CA GLN A 17 8.97 6.25 -0.93
C GLN A 17 10.42 6.71 -0.75
N GLN A 18 11.37 6.14 -1.50
CA GLN A 18 12.77 6.54 -1.42
C GLN A 18 12.98 7.98 -1.89
N ALA A 19 12.31 8.40 -2.96
CA ALA A 19 12.37 9.80 -3.41
C ALA A 19 11.87 10.78 -2.33
N ALA A 20 10.81 10.42 -1.60
CA ALA A 20 10.32 11.22 -0.48
C ALA A 20 11.31 11.26 0.70
N ILE A 21 11.92 10.12 1.05
CA ILE A 21 12.97 10.03 2.09
C ILE A 21 14.17 10.93 1.74
N GLN A 22 14.54 11.01 0.45
CA GLN A 22 15.61 11.88 -0.04
C GLN A 22 15.19 13.36 -0.20
N GLY A 23 13.98 13.73 0.24
CA GLY A 23 13.52 15.12 0.27
C GLY A 23 12.97 15.66 -1.05
N LEU A 24 12.59 14.79 -2.00
CA LEU A 24 12.02 15.26 -3.28
C LEU A 24 10.65 15.95 -3.10
N GLY A 25 9.89 15.58 -2.07
CA GLY A 25 8.60 16.18 -1.74
C GLY A 25 7.71 15.29 -0.86
N VAL A 26 6.40 15.52 -0.95
CA VAL A 26 5.36 14.73 -0.26
C VAL A 26 4.85 13.63 -1.19
N VAL A 27 4.59 12.44 -0.65
CA VAL A 27 4.03 11.30 -1.39
C VAL A 27 2.82 10.72 -0.67
N ALA A 28 1.80 10.32 -1.43
CA ALA A 28 0.66 9.56 -0.94
C ALA A 28 0.85 8.08 -1.28
N LEU A 29 1.11 7.25 -0.27
CA LEU A 29 1.31 5.80 -0.41
C LEU A 29 0.52 5.05 0.67
N PRO A 30 0.20 3.77 0.46
CA PRO A 30 -0.39 2.94 1.50
C PRO A 30 0.48 2.89 2.77
N GLY A 31 -0.16 2.87 3.94
CA GLY A 31 0.52 2.94 5.23
C GLY A 31 1.56 1.83 5.44
N TYR A 32 1.28 0.60 4.98
CA TYR A 32 2.18 -0.54 5.11
C TYR A 32 3.52 -0.35 4.37
N VAL A 33 3.56 0.44 3.30
CA VAL A 33 4.80 0.78 2.57
C VAL A 33 5.66 1.73 3.41
N CYS A 34 5.03 2.77 3.96
CA CYS A 34 5.71 3.82 4.70
C CYS A 34 6.04 3.46 6.16
N ARG A 35 5.42 2.41 6.71
CA ARG A 35 5.47 2.04 8.15
C ARG A 35 6.87 2.09 8.75
N LYS A 36 7.85 1.41 8.14
CA LYS A 36 9.23 1.37 8.65
C LYS A 36 9.88 2.75 8.66
N ALA A 37 9.72 3.50 7.58
CA ALA A 37 10.32 4.83 7.43
C ALA A 37 9.66 5.86 8.36
N VAL A 38 8.36 5.73 8.63
CA VAL A 38 7.67 6.57 9.61
C VAL A 38 8.14 6.24 11.02
N HIS A 39 8.25 4.95 11.36
CA HIS A 39 8.73 4.52 12.67
C HIS A 39 10.18 4.95 12.94
N SER A 40 11.05 4.91 11.94
CA SER A 40 12.44 5.36 12.06
C SER A 40 12.61 6.89 12.02
N GLY A 41 11.53 7.64 11.74
CA GLY A 41 11.58 9.09 11.58
C GLY A 41 12.13 9.58 10.23
N ALA A 42 12.45 8.67 9.30
CA ALA A 42 12.87 9.01 7.94
C ALA A 42 11.74 9.60 7.10
N LEU A 43 10.48 9.28 7.44
CA LEU A 43 9.29 9.94 6.93
C LEU A 43 8.42 10.43 8.08
N ARG A 44 7.62 11.46 7.81
CA ARG A 44 6.61 11.97 8.74
C ARG A 44 5.27 12.05 8.03
N ARG A 45 4.22 11.57 8.68
CA ARG A 45 2.85 11.75 8.19
C ARG A 45 2.46 13.23 8.27
N VAL A 46 1.94 13.75 7.18
CA VAL A 46 1.36 15.09 7.08
C VAL A 46 -0.13 14.97 6.78
N LEU A 47 -0.90 16.03 7.01
CA LEU A 47 -2.35 16.06 6.76
C LEU A 47 -3.07 14.88 7.45
N LEU A 48 -2.98 14.81 8.78
CA LEU A 48 -3.45 13.66 9.58
C LEU A 48 -4.92 13.31 9.33
N ASP A 49 -5.75 14.32 9.08
CA ASP A 49 -7.20 14.20 8.87
C ASP A 49 -7.59 13.94 7.40
N TRP A 50 -6.62 13.70 6.53
CA TRP A 50 -6.84 13.48 5.10
C TRP A 50 -6.26 12.15 4.62
N ILE A 51 -6.99 11.48 3.72
CA ILE A 51 -6.53 10.31 2.97
C ILE A 51 -6.64 10.56 1.47
N ALA A 52 -5.69 10.04 0.70
CA ALA A 52 -5.70 10.18 -0.76
C ALA A 52 -6.81 9.37 -1.43
N GLY A 53 -7.27 8.31 -0.77
CA GLY A 53 -8.34 7.43 -1.22
C GLY A 53 -8.24 6.08 -0.53
N ASP A 54 -9.33 5.33 -0.60
CA ASP A 54 -9.38 3.96 -0.10
C ASP A 54 -8.84 2.99 -1.15
N SER A 55 -8.11 1.97 -0.70
CA SER A 55 -7.61 0.89 -1.54
C SER A 55 -8.18 -0.45 -1.10
N THR A 56 -8.47 -1.32 -2.08
CA THR A 56 -9.00 -2.67 -1.83
C THR A 56 -8.05 -3.70 -2.43
N ILE A 57 -7.71 -4.72 -1.65
CA ILE A 57 -6.95 -5.88 -2.13
C ILE A 57 -7.92 -7.03 -2.37
N THR A 58 -7.97 -7.53 -3.61
CA THR A 58 -8.88 -8.60 -4.03
C THR A 58 -8.09 -9.81 -4.49
N ALA A 59 -8.38 -10.98 -3.94
CA ALA A 59 -7.86 -12.26 -4.44
C ALA A 59 -8.71 -12.73 -5.64
N LEU A 60 -8.08 -12.87 -6.81
CA LEU A 60 -8.73 -13.36 -8.02
C LEU A 60 -8.47 -14.85 -8.22
N LEU A 61 -9.54 -15.63 -8.43
CA LEU A 61 -9.49 -17.09 -8.48
C LEU A 61 -10.27 -17.62 -9.70
N PRO A 62 -9.77 -18.68 -10.37
CA PRO A 62 -10.48 -19.31 -11.47
C PRO A 62 -11.70 -20.09 -10.96
N TYR A 63 -12.90 -19.65 -11.35
CA TYR A 63 -14.17 -20.22 -10.87
C TYR A 63 -14.46 -21.64 -11.41
N ARG A 64 -13.87 -22.04 -12.54
CA ARG A 64 -14.38 -23.15 -13.36
C ARG A 64 -13.78 -24.54 -13.08
N GLN A 65 -12.73 -24.66 -12.26
CA GLN A 65 -11.99 -25.93 -12.11
C GLN A 65 -12.15 -26.59 -10.73
N GLY A 66 -12.92 -26.00 -9.82
CA GLY A 66 -12.88 -26.37 -8.40
C GLY A 66 -11.54 -25.95 -7.77
N LEU A 67 -11.60 -25.35 -6.58
CA LEU A 67 -10.38 -24.98 -5.86
C LEU A 67 -9.78 -26.24 -5.22
N LEU A 68 -8.50 -26.51 -5.48
CA LEU A 68 -7.77 -27.55 -4.76
C LEU A 68 -7.82 -27.27 -3.25
N PRO A 69 -7.94 -28.28 -2.38
CA PRO A 69 -7.97 -28.08 -0.93
C PRO A 69 -6.80 -27.25 -0.40
N SER A 70 -5.60 -27.41 -0.98
CA SER A 70 -4.41 -26.62 -0.64
C SER A 70 -4.55 -25.14 -0.99
N VAL A 71 -5.15 -24.82 -2.14
CA VAL A 71 -5.40 -23.43 -2.56
C VAL A 71 -6.46 -22.80 -1.66
N ARG A 72 -7.51 -23.55 -1.30
CA ARG A 72 -8.53 -23.07 -0.36
C ARG A 72 -7.93 -22.76 1.01
N ALA A 73 -7.14 -23.69 1.57
CA ALA A 73 -6.45 -23.48 2.84
C ALA A 73 -5.51 -22.27 2.79
N PHE A 74 -4.82 -22.05 1.67
CA PHE A 74 -3.97 -20.87 1.49
C PHE A 74 -4.76 -19.57 1.44
N ILE A 75 -5.90 -19.53 0.73
CA ILE A 75 -6.78 -18.35 0.70
C ILE A 75 -7.32 -18.06 2.09
N ASP A 76 -7.78 -19.08 2.82
CA ASP A 76 -8.30 -18.93 4.17
C ASP A 76 -7.22 -18.34 5.11
N HIS A 77 -5.97 -18.81 4.98
CA HIS A 77 -4.84 -18.25 5.70
C HIS A 77 -4.55 -16.80 5.32
N LEU A 78 -4.50 -16.48 4.02
CA LEU A 78 -4.29 -15.11 3.54
C LEU A 78 -5.39 -14.16 4.02
N SER A 79 -6.65 -14.57 3.96
CA SER A 79 -7.78 -13.77 4.43
C SER A 79 -7.69 -13.47 5.93
N ALA A 80 -7.12 -14.37 6.73
CA ALA A 80 -6.92 -14.16 8.16
C ALA A 80 -5.70 -13.28 8.48
N GLU A 81 -4.58 -13.46 7.76
CA GLU A 81 -3.30 -12.83 8.10
C GLU A 81 -3.01 -11.53 7.34
N LEU A 82 -3.45 -11.41 6.08
CA LEU A 82 -3.17 -10.23 5.26
C LEU A 82 -3.72 -8.92 5.86
N PRO A 83 -4.94 -8.86 6.43
CA PRO A 83 -5.45 -7.65 7.07
C PRO A 83 -4.54 -7.15 8.19
N LYS A 84 -3.95 -8.05 8.98
CA LYS A 84 -3.05 -7.70 10.08
C LYS A 84 -1.74 -7.08 9.60
N ALA A 85 -1.28 -7.48 8.41
CA ALA A 85 -0.06 -6.95 7.80
C ALA A 85 -0.27 -5.58 7.12
N VAL A 86 -1.50 -5.28 6.69
CA VAL A 86 -1.78 -4.15 5.78
C VAL A 86 -2.54 -2.99 6.46
N LEU A 87 -3.43 -3.27 7.43
CA LEU A 87 -4.35 -2.28 8.02
C LEU A 87 -3.80 -1.49 9.23
N MET A 88 -2.51 -1.61 9.54
CA MET A 88 -1.96 -1.16 10.83
C MET A 88 -0.88 -0.08 10.73
#